data_AF-A0A535NX61-F1
#
_entry.id   AF-A0A535NX61-F1
#
_cell.length_a   1.000
_cell.length_b   1.000
_cell.length_c   1.000
_cell.angle_alpha   90.00
_cell.angle_beta   90.00
_cell.angle_gamma   90.00
#
_symmetry.space_group_name_H-M   'P 1'
#
loop_
_entity.id
_entity.type
_entity.pdbx_description
1 polymer ?
#
loop_
_entity_poly.entity_id
_entity_poly.type
_entity_poly.pdbx_seq_one_letter_code
_entity_poly.pdbx_strand_id
1 'polypeptide(L)'
;MINERYREDRERRRLGSLTVYSGPTHSGKTKKLEAEAERAQRQGRRMQRLTAPTDPNALLNELDPAAELVTVDDAQQYDDRLVEVLNDLATIHRMDVVVGGWELDYAGRPAGPMPELLCAADFALKLDDGVCAQPGCRNLASRTQRFQVVNGTPERFLPVCRRHHTTEARAQTFQEVWFDEPSGSLDLISGCMFSGKTQELIRRLDQARYAGFTVQAFKPALDDRYAIEAVASHREIRFPAIAVPNVAALRAQVQPDTRVIGIDEAQFFEPDIVNLTEELANRGRHVIIVGLDLDFLSRPFGPMPLLAAYADRLTKLQASCQYPGCGSRQATRTQRLVDGRPASADAPLVVIGGAAAYEARCRHHHRIGTAANTDAESVPVAEESAEL
;
A
#
# COMPACT_ATOMS: atom_id res chain seq x y z
N MET A 1 -15.43 36.34 15.53
CA MET A 1 -16.37 35.25 15.87
C MET A 1 -16.55 34.18 14.78
N ILE A 2 -16.91 34.48 13.52
CA ILE A 2 -17.03 33.44 12.47
C ILE A 2 -15.68 32.77 12.16
N ASN A 3 -14.58 33.54 12.11
CA ASN A 3 -13.24 33.00 11.84
C ASN A 3 -12.67 32.12 12.95
N GLU A 4 -13.06 32.36 14.20
CA GLU A 4 -12.53 31.70 15.39
C GLU A 4 -13.26 30.38 15.63
N ARG A 5 -14.59 30.39 15.53
CA ARG A 5 -15.39 29.16 15.53
C ARG A 5 -15.09 28.27 14.32
N TYR A 6 -14.80 28.84 13.14
CA TYR A 6 -14.36 28.07 11.97
C TYR A 6 -12.95 27.49 12.15
N ARG A 7 -12.03 28.22 12.80
CA ARG A 7 -10.70 27.71 13.19
C ARG A 7 -10.82 26.60 14.22
N GLU A 8 -11.58 26.81 15.29
CA GLU A 8 -11.79 25.82 16.36
C GLU A 8 -12.51 24.58 15.83
N ASP A 9 -13.49 24.72 14.95
CA ASP A 9 -14.20 23.60 14.32
C ASP A 9 -13.29 22.89 13.31
N ARG A 10 -12.38 23.60 12.61
CA ARG A 10 -11.36 22.99 11.74
C ARG A 10 -10.24 22.31 12.52
N GLU A 11 -9.80 22.86 13.64
CA GLU A 11 -8.81 22.26 14.55
C GLU A 11 -9.40 21.05 15.28
N ARG A 12 -10.67 21.11 15.72
CA ARG A 12 -11.42 19.95 16.24
C ARG A 12 -11.77 18.90 15.17
N ARG A 13 -11.72 19.25 13.89
CA ARG A 13 -11.94 18.35 12.74
C ARG A 13 -10.65 17.94 12.02
N ARG A 14 -9.48 18.32 12.53
CA ARG A 14 -8.23 17.94 11.89
C ARG A 14 -8.10 16.43 11.94
N LEU A 15 -8.12 15.82 10.77
CA LEU A 15 -7.74 14.42 10.60
C LEU A 15 -6.22 14.41 10.64
N GLY A 16 -5.62 13.63 11.53
CA GLY A 16 -4.21 13.27 11.38
C GLY A 16 -3.98 12.56 10.05
N SER A 17 -2.75 12.32 9.68
CA SER A 17 -2.42 11.61 8.45
C SER A 17 -1.15 10.80 8.62
N LEU A 18 -1.06 9.66 7.93
CA LEU A 18 0.19 8.91 7.81
C LEU A 18 0.67 8.97 6.36
N THR A 19 1.81 9.62 6.14
CA THR A 19 2.45 9.73 4.82
C THR A 19 3.79 9.01 4.85
N VAL A 20 4.04 8.14 3.86
CA VAL A 20 5.27 7.35 3.75
C VAL A 20 5.98 7.65 2.43
N TYR A 21 7.24 8.04 2.53
CA TYR A 21 8.17 8.16 1.42
C TYR A 21 9.18 7.00 1.47
N SER A 22 9.22 6.19 0.42
CA SER A 22 10.19 5.11 0.29
C SER A 22 10.98 5.22 -1.01
N GLY A 23 11.94 4.33 -1.25
CA GLY A 23 12.74 4.28 -2.46
C GLY A 23 14.22 3.95 -2.19
N PRO A 24 15.04 3.80 -3.24
CA PRO A 24 16.45 3.45 -3.12
C PRO A 24 17.28 4.60 -2.53
N THR A 25 18.57 4.35 -2.30
CA THR A 25 19.50 5.41 -1.90
C THR A 25 19.43 6.61 -2.84
N HIS A 26 19.67 7.81 -2.31
CA HIS A 26 19.62 9.09 -3.04
C HIS A 26 18.26 9.52 -3.66
N SER A 27 17.17 8.75 -3.50
CA SER A 27 15.84 9.11 -4.05
C SER A 27 15.16 10.37 -3.45
N GLY A 28 15.83 11.10 -2.56
CA GLY A 28 15.32 12.37 -2.01
C GLY A 28 14.29 12.26 -0.88
N LYS A 29 14.12 11.08 -0.26
CA LYS A 29 13.19 10.87 0.88
C LYS A 29 13.40 11.86 2.03
N THR A 30 14.64 12.01 2.50
CA THR A 30 14.99 12.95 3.57
C THR A 30 14.66 14.39 3.19
N LYS A 31 14.89 14.79 1.93
CA LYS A 31 14.50 16.12 1.44
C LYS A 31 12.97 16.32 1.44
N LYS A 32 12.18 15.28 1.19
CA LYS A 32 10.71 15.33 1.30
C LYS A 32 10.27 15.50 2.76
N LEU A 33 10.88 14.77 3.69
CA LEU A 33 10.64 14.95 5.13
C LEU A 33 10.96 16.37 5.59
N GLU A 34 12.13 16.88 5.21
CA GLU A 34 12.57 18.24 5.54
C GLU A 34 11.62 19.29 4.95
N ALA A 35 11.16 19.11 3.71
CA ALA A 35 10.19 20.02 3.09
C ALA A 35 8.85 20.06 3.84
N GLU A 36 8.35 18.92 4.33
CA GLU A 36 7.13 18.90 5.16
C GLU A 36 7.35 19.55 6.53
N ALA A 37 8.50 19.30 7.16
CA ALA A 37 8.88 19.93 8.43
C ALA A 37 8.97 21.46 8.30
N GLU A 38 9.66 21.95 7.26
CA GLU A 38 9.76 23.38 6.96
C GLU A 38 8.39 24.01 6.69
N ARG A 39 7.53 23.32 5.92
CA ARG A 39 6.16 23.80 5.66
C ARG A 39 5.37 23.93 6.96
N ALA A 40 5.45 22.94 7.85
CA ALA A 40 4.77 22.97 9.13
C ALA A 40 5.29 24.10 10.04
N GLN A 41 6.61 24.29 10.08
CA GLN A 41 7.22 25.39 10.83
C GLN A 41 6.78 26.77 10.31
N ARG A 42 6.70 26.97 8.98
CA ARG A 42 6.16 28.20 8.36
C ARG A 42 4.68 28.42 8.69
N GLN A 43 3.94 27.37 9.00
CA GLN A 43 2.55 27.42 9.47
C GLN A 43 2.44 27.64 10.98
N GLY A 44 3.56 27.75 11.71
CA GLY A 44 3.59 27.90 13.16
C GLY A 44 3.23 26.62 13.92
N ARG A 45 3.24 25.46 13.26
CA ARG A 45 2.89 24.18 13.88
C ARG A 45 4.05 23.65 14.70
N ARG A 46 3.74 23.05 15.84
CA ARG A 46 4.74 22.36 16.66
C ARG A 46 5.10 21.03 16.01
N MET A 47 6.39 20.75 15.89
CA MET A 47 6.89 19.55 15.21
C MET A 47 7.98 18.86 16.04
N GLN A 48 8.08 17.55 15.88
CA GLN A 48 9.13 16.74 16.46
C GLN A 48 9.71 15.82 15.38
N ARG A 49 11.04 15.76 15.29
CA ARG A 49 11.77 14.86 14.39
C ARG A 49 12.39 13.75 15.20
N LEU A 50 12.16 12.52 14.77
CA LEU A 50 12.81 11.32 15.28
C LEU A 50 13.97 10.99 14.34
N THR A 51 15.18 11.14 14.84
CA THR A 51 16.43 11.02 14.05
C THR A 51 17.23 9.75 14.36
N ALA A 52 16.80 8.97 15.35
CA ALA A 52 17.46 7.72 15.72
C ALA A 52 16.42 6.72 16.23
N PRO A 53 16.62 5.41 15.98
CA PRO A 53 15.73 4.38 16.50
C PRO A 53 15.70 4.41 18.03
N THR A 54 14.53 4.70 18.59
CA THR A 54 14.21 4.44 19.98
C THR A 54 13.21 3.28 20.03
N ASP A 55 13.00 2.67 21.20
CA ASP A 55 11.97 1.65 21.37
C ASP A 55 10.61 2.25 20.96
N PRO A 56 9.90 1.69 19.94
CA PRO A 56 8.62 2.24 19.51
C PRO A 56 7.59 2.39 20.63
N ASN A 57 7.64 1.54 21.65
CA ASN A 57 6.72 1.62 22.80
C ASN A 57 7.02 2.80 23.72
N ALA A 58 8.27 3.28 23.77
CA ALA A 58 8.66 4.47 24.54
C ALA A 58 8.29 5.77 23.80
N LEU A 59 8.14 5.68 22.48
CA LEU A 59 7.98 6.81 21.55
C LEU A 59 6.76 7.68 21.90
N LEU A 60 5.61 7.09 22.29
CA LEU A 60 4.44 7.85 22.76
C LEU A 60 4.72 8.70 24.01
N ASN A 61 5.60 8.24 24.90
CA ASN A 61 5.96 8.95 26.12
C ASN A 61 7.04 10.03 25.87
N GLU A 62 7.83 9.85 24.81
CA GLU A 62 8.89 10.78 24.39
C GLU A 62 8.37 11.91 23.49
N LEU A 63 7.16 11.74 22.94
CA LEU A 63 6.53 12.73 22.09
C LEU A 63 5.99 13.90 22.91
N ASP A 64 6.29 15.09 22.42
CA ASP A 64 5.72 16.33 22.88
C ASP A 64 4.19 16.30 22.72
N PRO A 65 3.41 16.39 23.80
CA PRO A 65 1.95 16.31 23.73
C PRO A 65 1.30 17.41 22.88
N ALA A 66 2.04 18.49 22.62
CA ALA A 66 1.59 19.59 21.78
C ALA A 66 2.09 19.48 20.33
N ALA A 67 2.85 18.45 19.97
CA ALA A 67 3.28 18.25 18.59
C ALA A 67 2.08 18.00 17.66
N GLU A 68 2.12 18.59 16.48
CA GLU A 68 1.12 18.46 15.43
C GLU A 68 1.67 17.76 14.18
N LEU A 69 2.99 17.60 14.13
CA LEU A 69 3.73 16.88 13.08
C LEU A 69 4.83 16.06 13.74
N VAL A 70 4.87 14.76 13.42
CA VAL A 70 6.00 13.89 13.70
C VAL A 70 6.66 13.49 12.39
N THR A 71 7.96 13.64 12.31
CA THR A 71 8.76 13.13 11.19
C THR A 71 9.65 12.00 11.65
N VAL A 72 9.67 10.89 10.92
CA VAL A 72 10.50 9.72 11.21
C VAL A 72 11.40 9.48 10.01
N ASP A 73 12.70 9.62 10.20
CA ASP A 73 13.70 9.28 9.20
C ASP A 73 14.29 7.89 9.48
N ASP A 74 14.85 7.26 8.46
CA ASP A 74 15.43 5.91 8.56
C ASP A 74 14.51 4.86 9.23
N ALA A 75 13.22 4.90 8.93
CA ALA A 75 12.22 4.05 9.56
C ALA A 75 12.48 2.54 9.40
N GLN A 76 13.26 2.14 8.40
CA GLN A 76 13.72 0.75 8.22
C GLN A 76 14.58 0.22 9.37
N GLN A 77 15.10 1.08 10.23
CA GLN A 77 15.92 0.69 11.40
C GLN A 77 15.08 0.40 12.65
N TYR A 78 13.77 0.63 12.61
CA TYR A 78 12.84 0.29 13.70
C TYR A 78 12.32 -1.14 13.52
N ASP A 79 11.63 -1.66 14.55
CA ASP A 79 10.86 -2.90 14.44
C ASP A 79 9.39 -2.65 14.06
N ASP A 80 8.65 -3.73 13.83
CA ASP A 80 7.28 -3.73 13.31
C ASP A 80 6.27 -3.01 14.20
N ARG A 81 6.55 -2.83 15.50
CA ARG A 81 5.66 -2.10 16.43
C ARG A 81 5.52 -0.64 16.03
N LEU A 82 6.48 -0.08 15.27
CA LEU A 82 6.38 1.27 14.74
C LEU A 82 5.09 1.48 13.92
N VAL A 83 4.62 0.47 13.18
CA VAL A 83 3.41 0.58 12.34
C VAL A 83 2.18 0.95 13.18
N GLU A 84 1.97 0.24 14.29
CA GLU A 84 0.83 0.46 15.19
C GLU A 84 0.93 1.82 15.88
N VAL A 85 2.11 2.16 16.41
CA VAL A 85 2.38 3.45 17.06
C VAL A 85 2.07 4.62 16.13
N LEU A 86 2.60 4.59 14.90
CA LEU A 86 2.37 5.68 13.93
C LEU A 86 0.91 5.76 13.48
N ASN A 87 0.24 4.61 13.36
CA ASN A 87 -1.19 4.56 13.07
C ASN A 87 -2.02 5.18 14.20
N ASP A 88 -1.67 4.94 15.46
CA ASP A 88 -2.34 5.53 16.63
C ASP A 88 -2.09 7.03 16.74
N LEU A 89 -0.86 7.49 16.48
CA LEU A 89 -0.55 8.92 16.40
C LEU A 89 -1.43 9.62 15.35
N ALA A 90 -1.56 9.03 14.18
CA ALA A 90 -2.43 9.57 13.14
C ALA A 90 -3.92 9.49 13.56
N THR A 91 -4.39 8.36 14.09
CA THR A 91 -5.82 8.09 14.34
C THR A 91 -6.35 8.70 15.61
N ILE A 92 -5.73 8.35 16.74
CA ILE A 92 -6.17 8.68 18.09
C ILE A 92 -5.70 10.08 18.44
N HIS A 93 -4.42 10.36 18.24
CA HIS A 93 -3.81 11.65 18.58
C HIS A 93 -3.97 12.71 17.47
N ARG A 94 -4.47 12.32 16.30
CA ARG A 94 -4.77 13.21 15.16
C ARG A 94 -3.57 14.04 14.70
N MET A 95 -2.38 13.46 14.80
CA MET A 95 -1.13 14.07 14.35
C MET A 95 -0.90 13.79 12.87
N ASP A 96 -0.22 14.71 12.19
CA ASP A 96 0.38 14.37 10.90
C ASP A 96 1.69 13.62 11.18
N VAL A 97 1.87 12.49 10.52
CA VAL A 97 3.03 11.63 10.63
C VAL A 97 3.62 11.47 9.24
N VAL A 98 4.88 11.82 9.08
CA VAL A 98 5.60 11.68 7.80
C VAL A 98 6.82 10.82 8.02
N VAL A 99 6.93 9.77 7.23
CA VAL A 99 7.94 8.72 7.39
C VAL A 99 8.79 8.63 6.15
N GLY A 100 10.11 8.51 6.34
CA GLY A 100 11.08 8.20 5.28
C GLY A 100 11.86 6.94 5.63
N GLY A 101 12.09 6.09 4.64
CA GLY A 101 12.94 4.90 4.84
C GLY A 101 13.16 4.09 3.56
N TRP A 102 13.92 3.01 3.67
CA TRP A 102 14.13 2.07 2.57
C TRP A 102 13.21 0.86 2.72
N GLU A 103 12.40 0.59 1.71
CA GLU A 103 11.56 -0.61 1.67
C GLU A 103 12.33 -1.87 1.32
N LEU A 104 13.47 -1.73 0.64
CA LEU A 104 14.42 -2.81 0.36
C LEU A 104 15.82 -2.41 0.81
N ASP A 105 16.56 -3.35 1.40
CA ASP A 105 17.99 -3.23 1.63
C ASP A 105 18.79 -3.37 0.32
N TYR A 106 20.12 -3.21 0.40
CA TYR A 106 20.99 -3.35 -0.77
C TYR A 106 21.02 -4.78 -1.35
N ALA A 107 20.65 -5.79 -0.56
CA ALA A 107 20.54 -7.17 -1.00
C ALA A 107 19.18 -7.46 -1.64
N GLY A 108 18.29 -6.46 -1.74
CA GLY A 108 16.94 -6.62 -2.29
C GLY A 108 15.98 -7.34 -1.34
N ARG A 109 16.22 -7.29 -0.03
CA ARG A 109 15.34 -7.87 0.99
C ARG A 109 14.49 -6.77 1.62
N PRO A 110 13.23 -7.06 2.02
CA PRO A 110 12.40 -6.11 2.75
C PRO A 110 13.10 -5.64 4.03
N ALA A 111 13.03 -4.35 4.34
CA ALA A 111 13.78 -3.75 5.44
C ALA A 111 12.86 -3.11 6.50
N GLY A 112 12.93 -3.64 7.72
CA GLY A 112 12.16 -3.17 8.87
C GLY A 112 10.65 -3.10 8.59
N PRO A 113 9.91 -2.15 9.21
CA PRO A 113 8.45 -2.01 9.09
C PRO A 113 8.00 -1.38 7.76
N MET A 114 8.93 -1.09 6.84
CA MET A 114 8.62 -0.29 5.65
C MET A 114 7.59 -0.95 4.71
N PRO A 115 7.63 -2.26 4.44
CA PRO A 115 6.60 -2.94 3.64
C PRO A 115 5.18 -2.74 4.21
N GLU A 116 5.02 -2.92 5.52
CA GLU A 116 3.76 -2.75 6.24
C GLU A 116 3.31 -1.29 6.24
N LEU A 117 4.25 -0.35 6.45
CA LEU A 117 3.98 1.08 6.42
C LEU A 117 3.47 1.55 5.05
N LEU A 118 3.97 1.00 3.93
CA LEU A 118 3.44 1.31 2.60
C LEU A 118 1.96 0.94 2.45
N CYS A 119 1.52 -0.13 3.11
CA CYS A 119 0.12 -0.55 3.18
C CYS A 119 -0.69 0.25 4.21
N ALA A 120 -0.14 0.54 5.39
CA ALA A 120 -0.84 1.21 6.49
C ALA A 120 -1.06 2.71 6.26
N ALA A 121 -0.16 3.37 5.53
CA ALA A 121 -0.20 4.81 5.29
C ALA A 121 -1.47 5.27 4.57
N ASP A 122 -1.89 6.50 4.84
CA ASP A 122 -2.94 7.15 4.05
C ASP A 122 -2.43 7.53 2.67
N PHE A 123 -1.15 7.93 2.59
CA PHE A 123 -0.42 8.23 1.37
C PHE A 123 0.94 7.52 1.39
N ALA A 124 1.24 6.77 0.33
CA ALA A 124 2.52 6.10 0.16
C ALA A 124 3.08 6.44 -1.22
N LEU A 125 4.33 6.92 -1.25
CA LEU A 125 5.03 7.25 -2.49
C LEU A 125 6.39 6.57 -2.50
N LYS A 126 6.60 5.72 -3.51
CA LYS A 126 7.93 5.23 -3.87
C LYS A 126 8.61 6.28 -4.72
N LEU A 127 9.63 6.92 -4.17
CA LEU A 127 10.48 7.86 -4.87
C LEU A 127 11.55 7.07 -5.64
N ASP A 128 11.75 7.43 -6.89
CA ASP A 128 12.88 6.98 -7.70
C ASP A 128 13.93 8.10 -7.81
N ASP A 129 15.16 7.76 -8.19
CA ASP A 129 16.21 8.74 -8.51
C ASP A 129 16.17 9.15 -10.00
N GLY A 130 15.01 9.02 -10.64
CA GLY A 130 14.80 9.25 -12.06
C GLY A 130 15.31 8.12 -12.96
N VAL A 131 16.63 7.89 -12.99
CA VAL A 131 17.26 6.94 -13.91
C VAL A 131 18.36 6.12 -13.23
N CYS A 132 18.52 4.89 -13.71
CA CYS A 132 19.56 3.97 -13.27
C CYS A 132 20.95 4.62 -13.34
N ALA A 133 21.72 4.51 -12.25
CA ALA A 133 23.08 5.04 -12.19
C ALA A 133 24.07 4.30 -13.08
N GLN A 134 23.68 3.18 -13.70
CA GLN A 134 24.47 2.49 -14.71
C GLN A 134 24.58 3.37 -15.98
N PRO A 135 25.78 3.85 -16.36
CA PRO A 135 25.97 4.60 -17.60
C PRO A 135 25.22 4.03 -18.81
N GLY A 136 24.49 4.92 -19.47
CA GLY A 136 23.68 4.64 -20.67
C GLY A 136 22.37 3.86 -20.43
N CYS A 137 22.13 3.33 -19.23
CA CYS A 137 20.80 2.84 -18.86
C CYS A 137 19.86 4.04 -18.62
N ARG A 138 18.62 3.92 -19.08
CA ARG A 138 17.56 4.94 -18.91
C ARG A 138 16.35 4.41 -18.14
N ASN A 139 16.46 3.20 -17.61
CA ASN A 139 15.39 2.59 -16.81
C ASN A 139 15.27 3.29 -15.46
N LEU A 140 14.07 3.22 -14.89
CA LEU A 140 13.77 3.70 -13.55
C LEU A 140 14.73 3.10 -12.52
N ALA A 141 15.30 3.93 -11.63
CA ALA A 141 16.09 3.45 -10.52
C ALA A 141 15.19 3.08 -9.33
N SER A 142 14.97 1.79 -9.12
CA SER A 142 14.07 1.23 -8.11
C SER A 142 14.76 0.36 -7.06
N ARG A 143 16.09 0.22 -7.12
CA ARG A 143 16.91 -0.63 -6.25
C ARG A 143 18.19 0.08 -5.82
N THR A 144 18.74 -0.33 -4.68
CA THR A 144 20.05 0.15 -4.20
C THR A 144 21.11 -0.90 -4.50
N GLN A 145 22.13 -0.55 -5.28
CA GLN A 145 23.28 -1.43 -5.53
C GLN A 145 24.43 -1.09 -4.59
N ARG A 146 24.98 -2.10 -3.92
CA ARG A 146 26.26 -1.99 -3.19
C ARG A 146 27.45 -2.27 -4.11
N PHE A 147 28.52 -1.51 -3.97
CA PHE A 147 29.78 -1.74 -4.69
C PHE A 147 30.89 -2.22 -3.75
N GLN A 148 31.83 -2.98 -4.28
CA GLN A 148 32.99 -3.49 -3.56
C GLN A 148 33.91 -2.35 -3.13
N VAL A 149 34.49 -2.51 -1.93
CA VAL A 149 35.55 -1.65 -1.43
C VAL A 149 36.86 -2.05 -2.10
N VAL A 150 37.57 -1.09 -2.71
CA VAL A 150 38.87 -1.32 -3.35
C VAL A 150 39.87 -0.34 -2.75
N ASN A 151 41.04 -0.79 -2.30
CA ASN A 151 42.12 0.06 -1.79
C ASN A 151 41.69 1.07 -0.69
N GLY A 152 40.78 0.68 0.20
CA GLY A 152 40.34 1.54 1.31
C GLY A 152 39.35 2.65 0.91
N THR A 153 38.79 2.62 -0.30
CA THR A 153 37.66 3.51 -0.65
C THR A 153 36.45 3.24 0.25
N PRO A 154 35.68 4.27 0.65
CA PRO A 154 34.45 4.05 1.39
C PRO A 154 33.46 3.17 0.63
N GLU A 155 32.59 2.47 1.36
CA GLU A 155 31.48 1.76 0.74
C GLU A 155 30.62 2.72 -0.09
N ARG A 156 30.26 2.27 -1.29
CA ARG A 156 29.48 3.06 -2.24
C ARG A 156 28.17 2.36 -2.54
N PHE A 157 27.10 3.14 -2.50
CA PHE A 157 25.75 2.72 -2.85
C PHE A 157 25.23 3.63 -3.96
N LEU A 158 24.64 3.06 -5.01
CA LEU A 158 24.00 3.84 -6.07
C LEU A 158 22.61 3.30 -6.39
N PRO A 159 21.68 4.17 -6.80
CA PRO A 159 20.36 3.74 -7.25
C PRO A 159 20.45 3.14 -8.66
N VAL A 160 19.92 1.94 -8.85
CA VAL A 160 19.92 1.22 -10.13
C VAL A 160 18.54 0.67 -10.46
N CYS A 161 18.31 0.31 -11.71
CA CYS A 161 17.09 -0.40 -12.10
C CYS A 161 17.13 -1.87 -11.65
N ARG A 162 15.96 -2.51 -11.61
CA ARG A 162 15.86 -3.94 -11.24
C ARG A 162 16.79 -4.87 -12.02
N ARG A 163 17.08 -4.59 -13.31
CA ARG A 163 17.96 -5.45 -14.12
C ARG A 163 19.46 -5.25 -13.84
N HIS A 164 19.83 -4.08 -13.31
CA HIS A 164 21.22 -3.77 -12.96
C HIS A 164 21.53 -3.98 -11.48
N HIS A 165 20.52 -4.38 -10.70
CA HIS A 165 20.68 -4.78 -9.31
C HIS A 165 21.19 -6.23 -9.22
N THR A 166 22.09 -6.47 -8.27
CA THR A 166 22.51 -7.78 -7.82
C THR A 166 22.50 -7.80 -6.30
N THR A 167 22.21 -8.96 -5.71
CA THR A 167 22.23 -9.17 -4.26
C THR A 167 23.62 -9.00 -3.66
N GLU A 168 24.66 -9.29 -4.45
CA GLU A 168 26.06 -9.16 -4.05
C GLU A 168 26.66 -7.81 -4.43
N ALA A 169 27.74 -7.43 -3.75
CA ALA A 169 28.50 -6.23 -4.04
C ALA A 169 29.20 -6.36 -5.41
N ARG A 170 28.98 -5.40 -6.30
CA ARG A 170 29.59 -5.36 -7.64
C ARG A 170 30.95 -4.69 -7.63
N ALA A 171 31.85 -5.10 -8.51
CA ALA A 171 33.11 -4.37 -8.72
C ALA A 171 32.82 -2.89 -9.09
N GLN A 172 33.71 -1.98 -8.70
CA GLN A 172 33.57 -0.56 -9.03
C GLN A 172 33.71 -0.29 -10.53
N THR A 173 34.35 -1.20 -11.26
CA THR A 173 34.46 -1.14 -12.71
C THR A 173 33.10 -1.34 -13.35
N PHE A 174 32.72 -0.40 -14.21
CA PHE A 174 31.49 -0.44 -14.98
C PHE A 174 31.40 -1.75 -15.77
N GLN A 175 30.38 -2.56 -15.52
CA GLN A 175 30.12 -3.76 -16.32
C GLN A 175 29.18 -3.39 -17.45
N GLU A 176 29.56 -3.62 -18.70
CA GLU A 176 28.69 -3.46 -19.87
C GLU A 176 27.65 -4.59 -19.94
N VAL A 177 26.84 -4.76 -18.88
CA VAL A 177 25.68 -5.67 -18.95
C VAL A 177 24.55 -4.91 -19.62
N TRP A 178 24.51 -5.06 -20.93
CA TRP A 178 23.42 -4.61 -21.77
C TRP A 178 22.49 -5.78 -22.05
N PHE A 179 21.21 -5.46 -22.12
CA PHE A 179 20.18 -6.44 -22.41
C PHE A 179 19.48 -6.02 -23.68
N ASP A 180 19.43 -6.93 -24.66
CA ASP A 180 18.74 -6.68 -25.93
C ASP A 180 17.21 -6.61 -25.76
N GLU A 181 16.69 -7.27 -24.72
CA GLU A 181 15.26 -7.31 -24.41
C GLU A 181 14.80 -6.03 -23.68
N PRO A 182 13.55 -5.57 -23.91
CA PRO A 182 12.97 -4.47 -23.13
C PRO A 182 12.98 -4.76 -21.62
N SER A 183 13.18 -3.73 -20.80
CA SER A 183 13.04 -3.90 -19.35
C SER A 183 11.59 -4.10 -18.95
N GLY A 184 11.35 -5.06 -18.06
CA GLY A 184 10.08 -5.24 -17.40
C GLY A 184 9.91 -4.29 -16.23
N SER A 185 8.72 -4.29 -15.65
CA SER A 185 8.40 -3.52 -14.44
C SER A 185 7.34 -4.23 -13.63
N LEU A 186 7.34 -3.97 -12.32
CA LEU A 186 6.27 -4.35 -11.40
C LEU A 186 5.57 -3.10 -10.90
N ASP A 187 4.33 -2.89 -11.32
CA ASP A 187 3.49 -1.79 -10.89
C ASP A 187 2.41 -2.32 -9.92
N LEU A 188 2.39 -1.83 -8.69
CA LEU A 188 1.33 -2.13 -7.73
C LEU A 188 0.31 -0.99 -7.68
N ILE A 189 -0.98 -1.34 -7.81
CA ILE A 189 -2.11 -0.44 -7.54
C ILE A 189 -2.83 -0.97 -6.28
N SER A 190 -2.80 -0.20 -5.20
CA SER A 190 -3.42 -0.60 -3.92
C SER A 190 -4.47 0.39 -3.46
N GLY A 191 -5.22 0.02 -2.42
CA GLY A 191 -6.19 0.88 -1.75
C GLY A 191 -7.41 0.11 -1.26
N CYS A 192 -8.25 0.75 -0.46
CA CYS A 192 -9.47 0.14 0.09
C CYS A 192 -10.51 -0.22 -0.98
N MET A 193 -11.60 -0.89 -0.59
CA MET A 193 -12.73 -1.13 -1.50
C MET A 193 -13.29 0.21 -2.03
N PHE A 194 -13.87 0.19 -3.24
CA PHE A 194 -14.46 1.36 -3.92
C PHE A 194 -13.51 2.48 -4.35
N SER A 195 -12.19 2.31 -4.21
CA SER A 195 -11.18 3.31 -4.65
C SER A 195 -10.91 3.32 -6.16
N GLY A 196 -11.53 2.45 -6.94
CA GLY A 196 -11.36 2.40 -8.40
C GLY A 196 -10.18 1.57 -8.90
N LYS A 197 -9.56 0.76 -8.04
CA LYS A 197 -8.48 -0.20 -8.36
C LYS A 197 -8.64 -0.95 -9.69
N THR A 198 -9.72 -1.72 -9.84
CA THR A 198 -9.99 -2.48 -11.07
C THR A 198 -10.18 -1.58 -12.28
N GLN A 199 -10.75 -0.38 -12.13
CA GLN A 199 -10.89 0.58 -13.25
C GLN A 199 -9.53 1.09 -13.72
N GLU A 200 -8.61 1.37 -12.78
CA GLU A 200 -7.25 1.78 -13.10
C GLU A 200 -6.45 0.65 -13.76
N LEU A 201 -6.62 -0.61 -13.31
CA LEU A 201 -6.05 -1.78 -13.97
C LEU A 201 -6.51 -1.86 -15.43
N ILE A 202 -7.82 -1.86 -15.65
CA ILE A 202 -8.42 -1.96 -17.00
C ILE A 202 -7.90 -0.83 -17.89
N ARG A 203 -7.87 0.40 -17.38
CA ARG A 203 -7.35 1.57 -18.12
C ARG A 203 -5.91 1.35 -18.59
N ARG A 204 -5.02 0.81 -17.73
CA ARG A 204 -3.63 0.54 -18.10
C ARG A 204 -3.49 -0.64 -19.07
N LEU A 205 -4.29 -1.70 -18.90
CA LEU A 205 -4.30 -2.85 -19.83
C LEU A 205 -4.81 -2.44 -21.22
N ASP A 206 -5.85 -1.62 -21.29
CA ASP A 206 -6.35 -1.08 -22.56
C ASP A 206 -5.30 -0.21 -23.25
N GLN A 207 -4.59 0.65 -22.51
CA GLN A 207 -3.48 1.43 -23.08
C GLN A 207 -2.38 0.55 -23.67
N ALA A 208 -2.01 -0.52 -22.97
CA ALA A 208 -1.04 -1.48 -23.49
C ALA A 208 -1.54 -2.19 -24.77
N ARG A 209 -2.82 -2.58 -24.80
CA ARG A 209 -3.45 -3.19 -25.98
C ARG A 209 -3.49 -2.22 -27.16
N TYR A 210 -3.84 -0.95 -26.95
CA TYR A 210 -3.81 0.07 -28.00
C TYR A 210 -2.40 0.36 -28.52
N ALA A 211 -1.38 0.16 -27.67
CA ALA A 211 0.03 0.21 -28.07
C ALA A 211 0.50 -1.08 -28.81
N GLY A 212 -0.38 -2.05 -29.04
CA GLY A 212 -0.08 -3.27 -29.79
C GLY A 212 0.58 -4.39 -28.98
N PHE A 213 0.63 -4.29 -27.65
CA PHE A 213 1.19 -5.34 -26.82
C PHE A 213 0.22 -6.52 -26.62
N THR A 214 0.74 -7.74 -26.57
CA THR A 214 -0.02 -8.91 -26.08
C THR A 214 -0.26 -8.77 -24.58
N VAL A 215 -1.53 -8.80 -24.17
CA VAL A 215 -1.97 -8.59 -22.78
C VAL A 215 -2.74 -9.79 -22.28
N GLN A 216 -2.43 -10.25 -21.08
CA GLN A 216 -3.28 -11.19 -20.34
C GLN A 216 -3.63 -10.62 -18.96
N ALA A 217 -4.83 -10.89 -18.47
CA ALA A 217 -5.24 -10.54 -17.12
C ALA A 217 -5.64 -11.80 -16.35
N PHE A 218 -5.33 -11.84 -15.07
CA PHE A 218 -5.61 -12.96 -14.18
C PHE A 218 -6.33 -12.46 -12.92
N LYS A 219 -7.12 -13.34 -12.33
CA LYS A 219 -7.75 -13.13 -11.02
C LYS A 219 -7.82 -14.46 -10.27
N PRO A 220 -7.83 -14.47 -8.94
CA PRO A 220 -8.01 -15.70 -8.18
C PRO A 220 -9.39 -16.30 -8.51
N ALA A 221 -9.43 -17.61 -8.74
CA ALA A 221 -10.68 -18.36 -8.72
C ALA A 221 -11.07 -18.54 -7.25
N LEU A 222 -11.88 -17.62 -6.75
CA LEU A 222 -12.51 -17.79 -5.45
C LEU A 222 -13.50 -18.96 -5.61
N ASP A 223 -13.27 -20.07 -4.89
CA ASP A 223 -14.04 -21.33 -4.93
C ASP A 223 -15.57 -21.10 -4.93
N ASP A 224 -16.39 -22.02 -5.43
CA ASP A 224 -17.86 -21.88 -5.48
C ASP A 224 -18.48 -21.67 -4.08
N ARG A 225 -17.81 -22.11 -3.01
CA ARG A 225 -18.16 -21.77 -1.60
C ARG A 225 -18.03 -20.28 -1.27
N TYR A 226 -17.18 -19.57 -2.02
CA TYR A 226 -16.97 -18.13 -2.03
C TYR A 226 -17.69 -17.43 -3.22
N ALA A 227 -17.96 -18.15 -4.31
CA ALA A 227 -18.47 -17.59 -5.57
C ALA A 227 -19.98 -17.72 -5.82
N ILE A 228 -20.74 -18.45 -4.99
CA ILE A 228 -22.21 -18.52 -5.14
C ILE A 228 -22.89 -17.14 -5.02
N GLU A 229 -22.22 -16.12 -4.45
CA GLU A 229 -22.82 -14.77 -4.30
C GLU A 229 -21.92 -13.62 -4.80
N ALA A 230 -21.04 -13.89 -5.77
CA ALA A 230 -20.22 -12.87 -6.43
C ALA A 230 -21.05 -12.04 -7.43
N VAL A 231 -21.94 -11.17 -6.94
CA VAL A 231 -22.65 -10.21 -7.78
C VAL A 231 -21.74 -9.03 -8.13
N ALA A 232 -21.39 -9.01 -9.42
CA ALA A 232 -21.10 -7.86 -10.28
C ALA A 232 -20.17 -6.76 -9.75
N SER A 233 -18.99 -6.68 -10.39
CA SER A 233 -18.22 -5.44 -10.53
C SER A 233 -19.17 -4.26 -10.78
N HIS A 234 -19.26 -3.32 -9.84
CA HIS A 234 -20.28 -2.26 -9.80
C HIS A 234 -20.18 -1.19 -10.91
N ARG A 235 -19.48 -1.45 -12.01
CA ARG A 235 -19.62 -0.77 -13.31
C ARG A 235 -19.30 -1.79 -14.40
N GLU A 236 -20.12 -1.87 -15.44
CA GLU A 236 -20.00 -2.80 -16.57
C GLU A 236 -18.79 -2.49 -17.48
N ILE A 237 -17.58 -2.46 -16.91
CA ILE A 237 -16.34 -2.43 -17.69
C ILE A 237 -15.63 -3.74 -17.38
N ARG A 238 -15.76 -4.72 -18.26
CA ARG A 238 -15.14 -6.04 -18.11
C ARG A 238 -13.97 -6.16 -19.08
N PHE A 239 -12.75 -6.11 -18.57
CA PHE A 239 -11.60 -6.66 -19.28
C PHE A 239 -11.61 -8.18 -19.04
N PRO A 240 -11.41 -9.02 -20.08
CA PRO A 240 -11.41 -10.48 -19.91
C PRO A 240 -10.22 -10.88 -19.02
N ALA A 241 -10.51 -11.38 -17.83
CA ALA A 241 -9.52 -11.90 -16.89
C ALA A 241 -9.72 -13.40 -16.66
N ILE A 242 -8.63 -14.15 -16.74
CA ILE A 242 -8.59 -15.60 -16.56
C ILE A 242 -8.61 -15.90 -15.06
N ALA A 243 -9.63 -16.62 -14.61
CA ALA A 243 -9.71 -17.09 -13.23
C ALA A 243 -8.76 -18.29 -13.02
N VAL A 244 -7.91 -18.23 -11.99
CA VAL A 244 -6.91 -19.26 -11.69
C VAL A 244 -6.95 -19.64 -10.21
N PRO A 245 -6.93 -20.93 -9.86
CA PRO A 245 -7.10 -21.37 -8.48
C PRO A 245 -5.89 -21.09 -7.57
N ASN A 246 -4.70 -20.92 -8.14
CA ASN A 246 -3.46 -20.69 -7.41
C ASN A 246 -2.37 -20.10 -8.32
N VAL A 247 -1.24 -19.72 -7.73
CA VAL A 247 -0.08 -19.13 -8.43
C VAL A 247 0.52 -20.08 -9.48
N ALA A 248 0.51 -21.39 -9.24
CA ALA A 248 1.03 -22.38 -10.19
C ALA A 248 0.19 -22.45 -11.48
N ALA A 249 -1.13 -22.42 -11.35
CA ALA A 249 -2.04 -22.36 -12.49
C ALA A 249 -1.90 -21.04 -13.26
N LEU A 250 -1.73 -19.92 -12.57
CA LEU A 250 -1.40 -18.64 -13.20
C LEU A 250 -0.14 -18.76 -14.07
N ARG A 251 0.96 -19.25 -13.47
CA ARG A 251 2.25 -19.43 -14.15
C ARG A 251 2.12 -20.30 -15.40
N ALA A 252 1.37 -21.40 -15.34
CA ALA A 252 1.17 -22.30 -16.47
C ALA A 252 0.38 -21.66 -17.61
N GLN A 253 -0.48 -20.68 -17.33
CA GLN A 253 -1.31 -20.00 -18.32
C GLN A 253 -0.65 -18.75 -18.92
N VAL A 254 0.47 -18.26 -18.38
CA VAL A 254 1.21 -17.15 -18.99
C VAL A 254 1.84 -17.61 -20.32
N GLN A 255 1.22 -17.21 -21.43
CA GLN A 255 1.73 -17.38 -22.78
C GLN A 255 3.11 -16.72 -22.97
N PRO A 256 4.01 -17.36 -23.75
CA PRO A 256 5.38 -16.88 -23.94
C PRO A 256 5.49 -15.45 -24.49
N ASP A 257 4.61 -15.07 -25.41
CA ASP A 257 4.57 -13.79 -26.12
C ASP A 257 3.86 -12.67 -25.33
N THR A 258 3.31 -12.97 -24.16
CA THR A 258 2.63 -11.97 -23.34
C THR A 258 3.61 -10.95 -22.77
N ARG A 259 3.37 -9.68 -23.11
CA ARG A 259 4.23 -8.55 -22.75
C ARG A 259 3.73 -7.80 -21.52
N VAL A 260 2.41 -7.72 -21.33
CA VAL A 260 1.77 -7.06 -20.19
C VAL A 260 0.84 -8.04 -19.48
N ILE A 261 0.99 -8.15 -18.17
CA ILE A 261 0.22 -9.07 -17.33
C ILE A 261 -0.50 -8.27 -16.25
N GLY A 262 -1.83 -8.30 -16.27
CA GLY A 262 -2.68 -7.78 -15.20
C GLY A 262 -2.99 -8.86 -14.17
N ILE A 263 -2.96 -8.54 -12.88
CA ILE A 263 -3.36 -9.46 -11.81
C ILE A 263 -4.27 -8.67 -10.87
N ASP A 264 -5.55 -9.01 -10.83
CA ASP A 264 -6.53 -8.38 -9.92
C ASP A 264 -6.73 -9.20 -8.65
N GLU A 265 -7.17 -8.54 -7.58
CA GLU A 265 -7.45 -9.12 -6.27
C GLU A 265 -6.27 -9.91 -5.66
N ALA A 266 -5.06 -9.35 -5.79
CA ALA A 266 -3.79 -9.94 -5.40
C ALA A 266 -3.73 -10.42 -3.93
N GLN A 267 -4.48 -9.76 -3.04
CA GLN A 267 -4.51 -10.08 -1.62
C GLN A 267 -5.00 -11.51 -1.31
N PHE A 268 -5.71 -12.15 -2.25
CA PHE A 268 -6.22 -13.51 -2.07
C PHE A 268 -5.30 -14.60 -2.63
N PHE A 269 -4.18 -14.24 -3.29
CA PHE A 269 -3.19 -15.23 -3.71
C PHE A 269 -2.26 -15.63 -2.57
N GLU A 270 -1.66 -16.82 -2.71
CA GLU A 270 -0.62 -17.27 -1.80
C GLU A 270 0.65 -16.40 -1.91
N PRO A 271 1.53 -16.37 -0.88
CA PRO A 271 2.76 -15.55 -0.89
C PRO A 271 3.66 -15.71 -2.12
N ASP A 272 3.63 -16.88 -2.77
CA ASP A 272 4.38 -17.16 -3.99
C ASP A 272 4.08 -16.23 -5.17
N ILE A 273 2.98 -15.49 -5.13
CA ILE A 273 2.67 -14.46 -6.13
C ILE A 273 3.77 -13.39 -6.20
N VAL A 274 4.42 -13.08 -5.07
CA VAL A 274 5.54 -12.14 -5.01
C VAL A 274 6.69 -12.63 -5.88
N ASN A 275 7.09 -13.89 -5.71
CA ASN A 275 8.19 -14.50 -6.46
C ASN A 275 7.87 -14.57 -7.96
N LEU A 276 6.64 -14.96 -8.31
CA LEU A 276 6.22 -15.02 -9.70
C LEU A 276 6.27 -13.64 -10.37
N THR A 277 5.74 -12.61 -9.71
CA THR A 277 5.71 -11.26 -10.31
C THR A 277 7.10 -10.65 -10.47
N GLU A 278 8.00 -10.86 -9.49
CA GLU A 278 9.41 -10.47 -9.61
C GLU A 278 10.10 -11.20 -10.77
N GLU A 279 9.91 -12.51 -10.90
CA GLU A 279 10.47 -13.31 -12.00
C GLU A 279 9.98 -12.81 -13.37
N LEU A 280 8.67 -12.58 -13.52
CA LEU A 280 8.09 -12.08 -14.76
C LEU A 280 8.63 -10.69 -15.13
N ALA A 281 8.73 -9.79 -14.16
CA ALA A 281 9.28 -8.45 -14.36
C ALA A 281 10.78 -8.48 -14.71
N ASN A 282 11.56 -9.36 -14.08
CA ASN A 282 12.98 -9.58 -14.41
C ASN A 282 13.18 -10.16 -15.82
N ARG A 283 12.21 -10.93 -16.31
CA ARG A 283 12.15 -11.47 -17.69
C ARG A 283 11.58 -10.47 -18.72
N GLY A 284 11.58 -9.17 -18.40
CA GLY A 284 11.20 -8.15 -19.37
C GLY A 284 9.70 -7.86 -19.48
N ARG A 285 8.84 -8.48 -18.66
CA ARG A 285 7.38 -8.27 -18.71
C ARG A 285 6.92 -7.09 -17.86
N HIS A 286 5.85 -6.41 -18.27
CA HIS A 286 5.20 -5.41 -17.43
C HIS A 286 4.09 -6.08 -16.64
N VAL A 287 4.26 -6.20 -15.34
CA VAL A 287 3.29 -6.79 -14.43
C VAL A 287 2.57 -5.66 -13.71
N ILE A 288 1.25 -5.58 -13.85
CA ILE A 288 0.39 -4.64 -13.14
C ILE A 288 -0.46 -5.45 -12.18
N ILE A 289 -0.17 -5.32 -10.89
CA ILE A 289 -0.84 -6.07 -9.83
C ILE A 289 -1.73 -5.13 -9.01
N VAL A 290 -2.92 -5.59 -8.65
CA VAL A 290 -3.93 -4.80 -7.96
C VAL A 290 -4.50 -5.57 -6.79
N GLY A 291 -4.69 -4.90 -5.65
CA GLY A 291 -5.29 -5.53 -4.48
C GLY A 291 -5.62 -4.59 -3.33
N LEU A 292 -6.38 -5.09 -2.37
CA LEU A 292 -6.62 -4.40 -1.09
C LEU A 292 -5.33 -4.36 -0.28
N ASP A 293 -4.86 -3.18 0.10
CA ASP A 293 -3.69 -3.05 0.96
C ASP A 293 -3.97 -3.46 2.41
N LEU A 294 -5.18 -3.19 2.89
CA LEU A 294 -5.62 -3.49 4.24
C LEU A 294 -6.89 -4.36 4.24
N ASP A 295 -7.00 -5.24 5.25
CA ASP A 295 -8.23 -5.95 5.57
C ASP A 295 -9.25 -5.05 6.28
N PHE A 296 -10.42 -5.60 6.64
CA PHE A 296 -11.46 -4.82 7.33
C PHE A 296 -11.08 -4.40 8.75
N LEU A 297 -10.05 -5.03 9.33
CA LEU A 297 -9.47 -4.70 10.63
C LEU A 297 -8.30 -3.71 10.50
N SER A 298 -8.07 -3.18 9.30
CA SER A 298 -6.98 -2.26 8.99
C SER A 298 -5.58 -2.84 9.15
N ARG A 299 -5.44 -4.16 9.02
CA ARG A 299 -4.15 -4.85 9.01
C ARG A 299 -3.72 -5.09 7.57
N PRO A 300 -2.41 -5.10 7.26
CA PRO A 300 -1.96 -5.41 5.91
C PRO A 300 -2.47 -6.77 5.41
N PHE A 301 -2.98 -6.82 4.18
CA PHE A 301 -3.70 -7.98 3.67
C PHE A 301 -2.80 -8.88 2.81
N GLY A 302 -2.52 -10.09 3.32
CA GLY A 302 -1.91 -11.16 2.53
C GLY A 302 -0.54 -10.76 1.98
N PRO A 303 -0.23 -11.00 0.70
CA PRO A 303 1.09 -10.71 0.11
C PRO A 303 1.36 -9.22 -0.16
N MET A 304 0.41 -8.33 0.14
CA MET A 304 0.44 -6.94 -0.31
C MET A 304 1.62 -6.10 0.23
N PRO A 305 2.07 -6.25 1.49
CA PRO A 305 3.28 -5.56 1.97
C PRO A 305 4.51 -5.85 1.13
N LEU A 306 4.75 -7.14 0.84
CA LEU A 306 5.90 -7.56 0.04
C LEU A 306 5.76 -7.11 -1.40
N LEU A 307 4.56 -7.20 -2.00
CA LEU A 307 4.31 -6.64 -3.32
C LEU A 307 4.61 -5.14 -3.36
N ALA A 308 4.26 -4.37 -2.32
CA ALA A 308 4.57 -2.94 -2.24
C ALA A 308 6.07 -2.67 -2.12
N ALA A 309 6.79 -3.48 -1.33
CA ALA A 309 8.24 -3.38 -1.21
C ALA A 309 8.94 -3.67 -2.56
N TYR A 310 8.53 -4.72 -3.25
CA TYR A 310 9.16 -5.14 -4.51
C TYR A 310 8.70 -4.37 -5.75
N ALA A 311 7.56 -3.69 -5.72
CA ALA A 311 7.08 -2.90 -6.85
C ALA A 311 8.10 -1.82 -7.26
N ASP A 312 8.28 -1.64 -8.56
CA ASP A 312 9.02 -0.50 -9.11
C ASP A 312 8.20 0.79 -8.99
N ARG A 313 6.87 0.69 -9.05
CA ARG A 313 5.93 1.81 -8.87
C ARG A 313 4.77 1.40 -7.96
N LEU A 314 4.42 2.28 -7.04
CA LEU A 314 3.23 2.14 -6.17
C LEU A 314 2.23 3.24 -6.50
N THR A 315 1.00 2.86 -6.80
CA THR A 315 -0.15 3.77 -6.92
C THR A 315 -1.15 3.42 -5.83
N LYS A 316 -1.25 4.24 -4.79
CA LYS A 316 -2.23 4.05 -3.72
C LYS A 316 -3.46 4.90 -3.96
N LEU A 317 -4.58 4.26 -4.27
CA LEU A 317 -5.85 4.91 -4.56
C LEU A 317 -6.67 5.11 -3.28
N GLN A 318 -7.37 6.24 -3.22
CA GLN A 318 -8.28 6.59 -2.13
C GLN A 318 -9.71 6.62 -2.65
N ALA A 319 -10.65 6.24 -1.80
CA ALA A 319 -12.08 6.37 -2.07
C ALA A 319 -12.67 7.62 -1.41
N SER A 320 -13.97 7.84 -1.62
CA SER A 320 -14.75 8.78 -0.82
C SER A 320 -15.32 8.07 0.41
N CYS A 321 -15.21 8.70 1.57
CA CYS A 321 -15.76 8.19 2.82
C CYS A 321 -17.28 8.19 2.76
N GLN A 322 -17.88 7.01 2.94
CA GLN A 322 -19.31 6.78 2.84
C GLN A 322 -20.04 6.97 4.18
N TYR A 323 -19.30 7.27 5.26
CA TYR A 323 -19.91 7.60 6.55
C TYR A 323 -20.81 8.85 6.40
N PRO A 324 -22.08 8.81 6.86
CA PRO A 324 -23.01 9.92 6.72
C PRO A 324 -22.44 11.24 7.27
N GLY A 325 -22.48 12.29 6.44
CA GLY A 325 -21.99 13.62 6.81
C GLY A 325 -20.46 13.81 6.74
N CYS A 326 -19.67 12.79 6.39
CA CYS A 326 -18.22 12.95 6.26
C CYS A 326 -17.79 13.60 4.94
N GLY A 327 -18.09 12.95 3.80
CA GLY A 327 -17.73 13.46 2.47
C GLY A 327 -16.22 13.57 2.16
N SER A 328 -15.33 13.12 3.07
CA SER A 328 -13.88 13.14 2.84
C SER A 328 -13.52 12.29 1.61
N ARG A 329 -12.64 12.81 0.76
CA ARG A 329 -12.08 12.09 -0.41
C ARG A 329 -10.83 11.26 -0.07
N GLN A 330 -10.55 11.09 1.23
CA GLN A 330 -9.38 10.39 1.75
C GLN A 330 -9.83 9.15 2.54
N ALA A 331 -10.70 8.32 1.94
CA ALA A 331 -11.02 7.03 2.52
C ALA A 331 -9.92 6.02 2.18
N THR A 332 -9.34 5.44 3.22
CA THR A 332 -8.18 4.54 3.17
C THR A 332 -8.49 3.20 3.83
N ARG A 333 -9.68 3.03 4.43
CA ARG A 333 -10.11 1.81 5.12
C ARG A 333 -11.36 1.21 4.50
N THR A 334 -11.45 -0.10 4.55
CA THR A 334 -12.66 -0.86 4.25
C THR A 334 -13.38 -1.13 5.58
N GLN A 335 -14.53 -0.50 5.80
CA GLN A 335 -15.41 -0.84 6.90
C GLN A 335 -16.26 -2.03 6.49
N ARG A 336 -16.25 -3.07 7.31
CA ARG A 336 -17.26 -4.14 7.23
C ARG A 336 -18.39 -3.87 8.21
N LEU A 337 -19.61 -4.12 7.76
CA LEU A 337 -20.84 -4.04 8.55
C LEU A 337 -21.54 -5.39 8.57
N VAL A 338 -22.07 -5.77 9.73
CA VAL A 338 -22.99 -6.90 9.94
C VAL A 338 -24.24 -6.31 10.58
N ASP A 339 -25.39 -6.47 9.94
CA ASP A 339 -26.66 -5.87 10.35
C ASP A 339 -26.57 -4.35 10.62
N GLY A 340 -25.83 -3.64 9.75
CA GLY A 340 -25.60 -2.19 9.84
C GLY A 340 -24.62 -1.76 10.94
N ARG A 341 -24.03 -2.69 11.69
CA ARG A 341 -23.08 -2.41 12.78
C ARG A 341 -21.65 -2.82 12.38
N PRO A 342 -20.60 -2.11 12.84
CA PRO A 342 -19.22 -2.52 12.61
C PRO A 342 -18.96 -3.98 13.01
N ALA A 343 -18.39 -4.76 12.09
CA ALA A 343 -18.02 -6.15 12.35
C ALA A 343 -16.94 -6.23 13.44
N SER A 344 -17.05 -7.24 14.31
CA SER A 344 -16.09 -7.49 15.38
C SER A 344 -14.80 -8.14 14.88
N ALA A 345 -13.76 -8.14 15.72
CA ALA A 345 -12.44 -8.67 15.37
C ALA A 345 -12.42 -10.18 15.12
N ASP A 346 -13.33 -10.93 15.72
CA ASP A 346 -13.55 -12.37 15.56
C ASP A 346 -14.40 -12.72 14.33
N ALA A 347 -15.00 -11.72 13.67
CA ALA A 347 -15.79 -11.96 12.47
C ALA A 347 -14.92 -12.49 11.33
N PRO A 348 -15.43 -13.41 10.47
CA PRO A 348 -14.64 -14.03 9.41
C PRO A 348 -13.97 -12.99 8.49
N LEU A 349 -12.69 -13.15 8.19
CA LEU A 349 -11.90 -12.15 7.44
C LEU A 349 -12.51 -11.77 6.09
N VAL A 350 -13.07 -12.78 5.42
CA VAL A 350 -13.65 -12.66 4.09
C VAL A 350 -15.08 -13.18 4.16
N VAL A 351 -16.03 -12.29 3.92
CA VAL A 351 -17.43 -12.64 3.67
C VAL A 351 -17.85 -11.99 2.36
N ILE A 352 -18.27 -12.81 1.40
CA ILE A 352 -18.69 -12.37 0.08
C ILE A 352 -20.21 -12.29 0.12
N GLY A 353 -20.74 -11.07 0.23
CA GLY A 353 -22.18 -10.84 0.32
C GLY A 353 -22.46 -9.35 0.14
N GLY A 354 -22.78 -8.95 -1.09
CA GLY A 354 -23.32 -7.64 -1.50
C GLY A 354 -22.51 -6.39 -1.14
N ALA A 355 -22.50 -5.38 -2.01
CA ALA A 355 -21.93 -4.07 -1.68
C ALA A 355 -22.53 -3.43 -0.39
N ALA A 356 -23.67 -3.91 0.09
CA ALA A 356 -24.32 -3.46 1.32
C ALA A 356 -23.56 -3.82 2.61
N ALA A 357 -22.65 -4.80 2.60
CA ALA A 357 -21.87 -5.19 3.78
C ALA A 357 -20.57 -4.40 3.98
N TYR A 358 -20.17 -3.58 2.99
CA TYR A 358 -18.89 -2.88 3.02
C TYR A 358 -19.01 -1.42 2.62
N GLU A 359 -18.26 -0.57 3.30
CA GLU A 359 -18.16 0.86 3.01
C GLU A 359 -16.69 1.28 2.97
N ALA A 360 -16.34 2.21 2.08
CA ALA A 360 -15.09 2.92 2.20
C ALA A 360 -15.18 3.98 3.30
N ARG A 361 -14.24 3.98 4.25
CA ARG A 361 -14.19 4.97 5.34
C ARG A 361 -12.80 5.59 5.46
N CYS A 362 -12.76 6.84 5.92
CA CYS A 362 -11.51 7.44 6.40
C CYS A 362 -11.13 6.84 7.76
N ARG A 363 -9.86 7.01 8.14
CA ARG A 363 -9.30 6.51 9.40
C ARG A 363 -10.12 6.89 10.64
N HIS A 364 -10.77 8.06 10.63
CA HIS A 364 -11.59 8.53 11.76
C HIS A 364 -12.95 7.84 11.90
N HIS A 365 -13.55 7.40 10.78
CA HIS A 365 -14.88 6.78 10.78
C HIS A 365 -14.85 5.26 10.68
N HIS A 366 -13.69 4.69 10.34
CA HIS A 366 -13.47 3.27 10.47
C HIS A 366 -13.52 2.87 11.95
N ARG A 367 -14.28 1.82 12.25
CA ARG A 367 -14.43 1.27 13.59
C ARG A 367 -14.39 -0.25 13.51
N ILE A 368 -13.77 -0.86 14.50
CA ILE A 368 -13.84 -2.31 14.73
C ILE A 368 -14.93 -2.51 15.79
N GLY A 369 -15.86 -3.43 15.52
CA GLY A 369 -16.90 -3.77 16.47
C GLY A 369 -16.34 -4.48 17.70
N THR A 370 -17.02 -4.33 18.83
CA THR A 370 -16.78 -5.20 19.99
C THR A 370 -17.38 -6.57 19.72
N ALA A 371 -16.73 -7.64 20.17
CA ALA A 371 -17.33 -8.98 20.12
C ALA A 371 -18.72 -8.93 20.76
N ALA A 372 -19.70 -9.60 20.15
CA ALA A 372 -21.00 -9.75 20.78
C ALA A 372 -20.79 -10.56 22.07
N ASN A 373 -21.09 -9.97 23.24
CA ASN A 373 -21.33 -10.79 24.42
C ASN A 373 -22.45 -11.76 24.06
N THR A 374 -22.18 -13.05 24.11
CA THR A 374 -23.15 -14.13 23.88
C THR A 374 -24.22 -14.24 24.97
N ASP A 375 -24.38 -13.21 25.80
CA ASP A 375 -25.40 -13.11 26.85
C ASP A 375 -26.44 -12.02 26.53
N ALA A 376 -26.83 -11.90 25.26
CA ALA A 376 -28.03 -11.15 24.91
C ALA A 376 -29.24 -12.10 25.02
N GLU A 377 -29.95 -12.00 26.15
CA GLU A 377 -31.29 -12.58 26.33
C GLU A 377 -32.14 -12.40 25.08
N SER A 378 -32.80 -13.48 24.67
CA SER A 378 -33.76 -13.50 23.58
C SER A 378 -34.85 -12.45 23.83
N VAL A 379 -34.84 -11.38 23.04
CA VAL A 379 -35.98 -10.47 22.95
C VAL A 379 -37.10 -11.24 22.22
N PRO A 380 -38.27 -11.46 22.83
CA PRO A 380 -39.36 -12.12 22.14
C PRO A 380 -39.85 -11.20 21.01
N VAL A 381 -39.85 -11.74 19.79
CA VAL A 381 -40.46 -11.09 18.62
C VAL A 381 -41.97 -11.03 18.89
N ALA A 382 -42.50 -9.82 19.04
CA ALA A 382 -43.94 -9.61 19.04
C ALA A 382 -44.47 -9.88 17.62
N GLU A 383 -45.32 -10.90 17.49
CA GLU A 383 -46.14 -11.11 16.30
C GLU A 383 -47.11 -9.93 16.15
N GLU A 384 -46.87 -9.05 15.17
CA GLU A 384 -47.92 -8.18 14.65
C GLU A 384 -48.86 -9.03 13.80
N SER A 385 -49.94 -9.49 14.44
CA SER A 385 -51.10 -10.06 13.78
C SER A 385 -51.77 -9.00 12.90
N ALA A 386 -51.82 -9.26 11.61
CA ALA A 386 -52.68 -8.56 10.68
C ALA A 386 -54.16 -8.73 11.08
N GLU A 387 -54.87 -7.63 11.30
CA GLU A 387 -56.32 -7.57 11.17
C GLU A 387 -56.79 -6.13 10.85
N LEU A 388 -57.35 -6.00 9.64
CA LEU A 388 -58.23 -4.98 9.04
C LEU A 388 -57.70 -3.56 8.77
#